data_AF-A0A8W7PRB1-F1
#
_entry.id   AF-A0A8W7PRB1-F1
#
_cell.length_a   1.000
_cell.length_b   1.000
_cell.length_c   1.000
_cell.angle_alpha   90.00
_cell.angle_beta   90.00
_cell.angle_gamma   90.00
#
_symmetry.space_group_name_H-M   'P 1'
#
loop_
_entity.id
_entity.type
_entity.pdbx_description
1 polymer ?
#
loop_
_entity_poly.entity_id
_entity_poly.type
_entity_poly.pdbx_seq_one_letter_code
_entity_poly.pdbx_strand_id
1 'polypeptide(L)'
;MRGRYRVTYPAKHSVGFSSIAIPLAKGSFCRQLQPSRTSRDRAIRMLGVVNETRRPQLVWKYGYEIEIHEVQTEDGYLLDLYRIAGRRAASGQPPLRPHRNAPIFLMHSLLSSCADWVLMGPGRALAYLLADAGFDVWMGNARGTRYSRKHLHHDPDARAGEFWNFSWHEIGLYDVRALIDHVLNATGAARLHYGGFSQGTMVLFVLLSERPEYSAKLIDMQAISPSVYMYRLEGRIVRTFVTLADPLVAALDAAGRREILPNRRFIAPLVKIVCADGNVTVCRELLYDVAGRNPAQVDDRMLRIFLGHFPAGASLRQLHHFSQIIRTARFAKYSPLRSTGRGGFHASPPAPLYNLTRATVPVVVYYGLNDHVINYRDALQLADEVPNLAAVHQIADRHFTHSDFILAKNSARLLNSILLQELDQYDRRAPRTSGSV
;
A
#
# COMPACT_ATOMS: atom_id res chain seq x y z
N MET A 1 11.81 25.14 22.88
CA MET A 1 12.86 24.16 23.21
C MET A 1 12.99 23.21 22.04
N ARG A 2 14.09 23.27 21.27
CA ARG A 2 14.30 22.45 20.08
C ARG A 2 14.83 21.07 20.49
N GLY A 3 14.00 20.04 20.42
CA GLY A 3 14.39 18.66 20.69
C GLY A 3 15.38 18.16 19.64
N ARG A 4 16.56 17.70 20.08
CA ARG A 4 17.54 17.03 19.23
C ARG A 4 16.96 15.68 18.79
N TYR A 5 16.53 15.57 17.53
CA TYR A 5 16.15 14.29 16.95
C TYR A 5 17.41 13.48 16.60
N ARG A 6 17.30 12.14 16.73
CA ARG A 6 18.39 11.20 16.43
C ARG A 6 18.37 10.87 14.95
N VAL A 7 19.15 11.59 14.14
CA VAL A 7 19.45 11.17 12.75
C VAL A 7 20.46 10.04 12.83
N THR A 8 20.04 8.81 12.54
CA THR A 8 20.93 7.64 12.51
C THR A 8 21.42 7.38 11.09
N TYR A 9 22.74 7.43 10.89
CA TYR A 9 23.42 7.01 9.67
C TYR A 9 23.90 5.55 9.83
N PRO A 10 23.69 4.65 8.85
CA PRO A 10 24.16 3.28 9.00
C PRO A 10 25.68 3.17 8.88
N ALA A 11 26.32 2.57 9.89
CA ALA A 11 27.73 2.18 9.87
C ALA A 11 27.95 0.96 8.95
N LYS A 12 29.06 0.98 8.19
CA LYS A 12 29.47 -0.13 7.31
C LYS A 12 29.94 -1.32 8.16
N HIS A 13 29.22 -2.45 8.10
CA HIS A 13 29.75 -3.74 8.51
C HIS A 13 29.63 -4.76 7.37
N SER A 14 30.78 -5.32 7.01
CA SER A 14 30.96 -6.44 6.09
C SER A 14 30.85 -7.76 6.86
N VAL A 15 29.99 -8.68 6.42
CA VAL A 15 29.99 -10.07 6.89
C VAL A 15 29.94 -10.98 5.66
N GLY A 16 30.94 -11.85 5.55
CA GLY A 16 31.06 -12.87 4.50
C GLY A 16 30.17 -14.07 4.79
N PHE A 17 29.60 -14.65 3.73
CA PHE A 17 28.82 -15.88 3.80
C PHE A 17 29.60 -17.04 3.16
N SER A 18 29.84 -18.09 3.95
CA SER A 18 30.31 -19.39 3.48
C SER A 18 29.12 -20.24 3.01
N SER A 19 29.23 -20.81 1.82
CA SER A 19 28.24 -21.67 1.18
C SER A 19 28.16 -23.06 1.81
N ILE A 20 26.95 -23.56 2.05
CA ILE A 20 26.68 -24.99 2.30
C ILE A 20 25.66 -25.47 1.29
N ALA A 21 26.04 -26.48 0.50
CA ALA A 21 25.22 -27.14 -0.49
C ALA A 21 24.38 -28.27 0.13
N ILE A 22 23.16 -28.49 -0.37
CA ILE A 22 22.31 -29.63 0.00
C ILE A 22 21.92 -30.39 -1.28
N PRO A 23 21.98 -31.73 -1.33
CA PRO A 23 21.74 -32.51 -2.56
C PRO A 23 20.26 -32.79 -2.82
N LEU A 24 19.91 -32.83 -4.11
CA LEU A 24 18.62 -33.26 -4.65
C LEU A 24 18.55 -34.78 -4.73
N ALA A 25 17.52 -35.40 -4.13
CA ALA A 25 17.16 -36.78 -4.36
C ALA A 25 15.86 -36.87 -5.16
N LYS A 26 15.91 -37.61 -6.28
CA LYS A 26 14.78 -38.02 -7.11
C LYS A 26 14.13 -39.28 -6.53
N GLY A 27 12.80 -39.39 -6.61
CA GLY A 27 12.06 -40.63 -6.34
C GLY A 27 10.61 -40.51 -6.80
N SER A 28 10.18 -41.43 -7.66
CA SER A 28 8.93 -41.42 -8.41
C SER A 28 7.84 -42.31 -7.77
N PHE A 29 6.60 -42.09 -8.23
CA PHE A 29 5.45 -43.02 -8.28
C PHE A 29 4.64 -43.34 -7.01
N CYS A 30 3.35 -42.95 -6.99
CA CYS A 30 2.23 -43.91 -6.99
C CYS A 30 0.85 -43.27 -7.25
N ARG A 31 -0.06 -44.09 -7.77
CA ARG A 31 -1.34 -43.80 -8.45
C ARG A 31 -2.53 -43.47 -7.53
N GLN A 32 -3.46 -42.74 -8.16
CA GLN A 32 -4.93 -42.71 -8.03
C GLN A 32 -5.58 -43.56 -6.93
N LEU A 33 -6.39 -42.89 -6.09
CA LEU A 33 -7.67 -43.38 -5.56
C LEU A 33 -8.62 -42.17 -5.36
N GLN A 34 -9.67 -42.09 -6.16
CA GLN A 34 -10.86 -41.26 -5.87
C GLN A 34 -11.78 -42.04 -4.91
N PRO A 35 -12.45 -41.37 -3.98
CA PRO A 35 -13.76 -41.82 -3.53
C PRO A 35 -14.88 -40.82 -3.81
N SER A 36 -16.06 -41.43 -3.97
CA SER A 36 -17.38 -40.96 -4.34
C SER A 36 -17.95 -39.79 -3.55
N ARG A 37 -18.71 -38.95 -4.28
CA ARG A 37 -19.66 -37.95 -3.78
C ARG A 37 -20.79 -38.61 -2.97
N THR A 38 -20.87 -38.35 -1.67
CA THR A 38 -22.13 -38.47 -0.91
C THR A 38 -22.24 -37.41 0.20
N SER A 39 -23.40 -36.72 0.18
CA SER A 39 -24.17 -36.17 1.31
C SER A 39 -23.56 -35.22 2.35
N ARG A 40 -22.32 -34.72 2.21
CA ARG A 40 -21.76 -33.68 3.12
C ARG A 40 -21.91 -32.22 2.63
N ASP A 41 -22.31 -32.00 1.39
CA ASP A 41 -22.38 -30.67 0.75
C ASP A 41 -23.61 -29.82 1.11
N ARG A 42 -24.43 -30.21 2.08
CA ARG A 42 -25.61 -29.42 2.51
C ARG A 42 -25.47 -28.68 3.84
N ALA A 43 -24.37 -28.85 4.57
CA ALA A 43 -24.16 -28.15 5.85
C ALA A 43 -23.07 -27.05 5.80
N ILE A 44 -22.29 -26.96 4.71
CA ILE A 44 -21.27 -25.92 4.53
C ILE A 44 -21.85 -24.80 3.66
N ARG A 45 -22.85 -24.09 4.18
CA ARG A 45 -23.39 -22.86 3.58
C ARG A 45 -23.56 -21.71 4.59
N MET A 46 -22.98 -21.83 5.78
CA MET A 46 -23.03 -20.80 6.84
C MET A 46 -21.65 -20.35 7.36
N LEU A 47 -20.55 -20.72 6.71
CA LEU A 47 -19.23 -20.15 6.99
C LEU A 47 -18.62 -19.74 5.64
N GLY A 48 -18.43 -18.44 5.46
CA GLY A 48 -17.96 -17.81 4.22
C GLY A 48 -16.52 -18.13 3.83
N VAL A 49 -16.21 -19.40 3.58
CA VAL A 49 -14.95 -19.80 2.96
C VAL A 49 -15.13 -19.74 1.45
N VAL A 50 -14.54 -18.70 0.85
CA VAL A 50 -14.50 -18.46 -0.59
C VAL A 50 -13.83 -19.67 -1.29
N ASN A 51 -14.61 -20.33 -2.14
CA ASN A 51 -14.28 -21.28 -3.22
C ASN A 51 -12.77 -21.57 -3.47
N GLU A 52 -12.35 -22.85 -3.36
CA GLU A 52 -10.97 -23.34 -3.51
C GLU A 52 -10.29 -23.13 -4.89
N THR A 53 -10.90 -22.42 -5.84
CA THR A 53 -10.44 -22.35 -7.25
C THR A 53 -9.71 -21.06 -7.65
N ARG A 54 -9.38 -20.14 -6.73
CA ARG A 54 -8.53 -18.96 -7.02
C ARG A 54 -7.55 -18.61 -5.91
N ARG A 55 -6.65 -19.54 -5.56
CA ARG A 55 -5.56 -19.24 -4.61
C ARG A 55 -4.65 -18.13 -5.19
N PRO A 56 -4.34 -17.07 -4.42
CA PRO A 56 -3.40 -16.03 -4.84
C PRO A 56 -2.03 -16.62 -5.18
N GLN A 57 -1.73 -16.71 -6.47
CA GLN A 57 -0.57 -17.47 -6.97
C GLN A 57 0.77 -16.88 -6.51
N LEU A 58 0.86 -15.57 -6.27
CA LEU A 58 2.11 -14.92 -5.86
C LEU A 58 2.61 -15.40 -4.49
N VAL A 59 1.70 -15.67 -3.57
CA VAL A 59 2.02 -16.07 -2.19
C VAL A 59 2.07 -17.58 -2.06
N TRP A 60 1.08 -18.26 -2.64
CA TRP A 60 1.00 -19.72 -2.62
C TRP A 60 2.23 -20.40 -3.25
N LYS A 61 2.77 -19.85 -4.35
CA LYS A 61 3.95 -20.43 -5.03
C LYS A 61 5.20 -20.49 -4.15
N TYR A 62 5.25 -19.73 -3.06
CA TYR A 62 6.37 -19.69 -2.13
C TYR A 62 6.07 -20.43 -0.81
N GLY A 63 4.94 -21.15 -0.72
CA GLY A 63 4.60 -21.96 0.45
C GLY A 63 4.01 -21.20 1.64
N TYR A 64 3.68 -19.92 1.47
CA TYR A 64 2.98 -19.15 2.49
C TYR A 64 1.47 -19.38 2.38
N GLU A 65 0.83 -19.62 3.52
CA GLU A 65 -0.63 -19.64 3.62
C GLU A 65 -1.17 -18.21 3.49
N ILE A 66 -2.28 -18.05 2.76
CA ILE A 66 -2.92 -16.76 2.55
C ILE A 66 -4.43 -16.86 2.75
N GLU A 67 -4.97 -15.97 3.57
CA GLU A 67 -6.41 -15.81 3.76
C GLU A 67 -6.88 -14.57 3.00
N ILE A 68 -8.12 -14.61 2.50
CA ILE A 68 -8.79 -13.47 1.87
C ILE A 68 -10.05 -13.22 2.66
N HIS A 69 -10.21 -11.97 3.09
CA HIS A 69 -11.36 -11.47 3.84
C HIS A 69 -12.08 -10.45 2.97
N GLU A 70 -13.40 -10.53 2.88
CA GLU A 70 -14.21 -9.48 2.24
C GLU A 70 -14.75 -8.57 3.35
N VAL A 71 -14.41 -7.27 3.28
CA VAL A 71 -14.75 -6.27 4.28
C VAL A 71 -15.70 -5.26 3.66
N GLN A 72 -16.87 -5.09 4.26
CA GLN A 72 -17.86 -4.10 3.82
C GLN A 72 -17.60 -2.75 4.49
N THR A 73 -17.58 -1.67 3.72
CA THR A 73 -17.56 -0.31 4.25
C THR A 73 -18.96 0.20 4.56
N GLU A 74 -19.08 1.22 5.41
CA GLU A 74 -20.37 1.82 5.76
C GLU A 74 -21.13 2.35 4.54
N ASP A 75 -20.41 2.87 3.54
CA ASP A 75 -20.98 3.38 2.30
C ASP A 75 -21.17 2.31 1.21
N GLY A 76 -20.93 1.03 1.51
CA GLY A 76 -21.35 -0.11 0.69
C GLY A 76 -20.31 -0.70 -0.27
N TYR A 77 -19.05 -0.28 -0.21
CA TYR A 77 -17.95 -0.93 -0.95
C TYR A 77 -17.58 -2.26 -0.29
N LEU A 78 -17.18 -3.23 -1.12
CA LEU A 78 -16.66 -4.52 -0.67
C LEU A 78 -15.18 -4.62 -1.01
N LEU A 79 -14.35 -4.64 0.04
CA LEU A 79 -12.89 -4.59 -0.05
C LEU A 79 -12.29 -5.96 0.21
N ASP A 80 -11.34 -6.38 -0.62
CA ASP A 80 -10.59 -7.61 -0.38
C ASP A 80 -9.37 -7.29 0.49
N LEU A 81 -9.31 -7.89 1.66
CA LEU A 81 -8.22 -7.80 2.63
C LEU A 81 -7.47 -9.13 2.68
N TYR A 82 -6.17 -9.08 2.43
CA TYR A 82 -5.32 -10.28 2.35
C TYR A 82 -4.51 -10.45 3.63
N ARG A 83 -4.33 -11.68 4.10
CA ARG A 83 -3.57 -11.97 5.31
C ARG A 83 -2.55 -13.08 5.09
N ILE A 84 -1.32 -12.88 5.53
CA ILE A 84 -0.29 -13.92 5.68
C ILE A 84 -0.08 -14.13 7.18
N ALA A 85 -0.52 -15.27 7.69
CA ALA A 85 -0.40 -15.58 9.10
C ALA A 85 1.07 -15.87 9.49
N GLY A 86 1.61 -15.16 10.48
CA GLY A 86 2.98 -15.36 10.98
C GLY A 86 3.22 -16.65 11.76
N ARG A 87 2.27 -17.60 11.80
CA ARG A 87 2.33 -18.81 12.64
C ARG A 87 3.05 -19.99 11.99
N ARG A 88 3.21 -19.99 10.66
CA ARG A 88 3.95 -21.00 9.89
C ARG A 88 4.77 -20.28 8.82
N ALA A 89 6.04 -20.01 9.11
CA ALA A 89 6.95 -19.66 8.03
C ALA A 89 6.94 -20.81 7.01
N ALA A 90 7.03 -20.51 5.72
CA ALA A 90 7.09 -21.51 4.65
C ALA A 90 8.26 -22.51 4.83
N SER A 91 9.23 -22.17 5.68
CA SER A 91 10.36 -23.01 6.09
C SER A 91 10.00 -24.15 7.05
N GLY A 92 8.76 -24.23 7.55
CA GLY A 92 8.36 -25.22 8.56
C GLY A 92 8.98 -24.99 9.94
N GLN A 93 9.69 -23.87 10.13
CA GLN A 93 10.30 -23.49 11.40
C GLN A 93 9.27 -22.76 12.28
N PRO A 94 9.31 -22.95 13.61
CA PRO A 94 8.51 -22.14 14.53
C PRO A 94 8.85 -20.66 14.33
N PRO A 95 7.86 -19.75 14.49
CA PRO A 95 8.09 -18.32 14.33
C PRO A 95 9.26 -17.85 15.22
N LEU A 96 10.14 -17.02 14.66
CA LEU A 96 11.36 -16.55 15.33
C LEU A 96 11.10 -15.74 16.61
N ARG A 97 9.83 -15.42 16.94
CA ARG A 97 9.45 -14.58 18.07
C ARG A 97 8.44 -15.25 19.00
N PRO A 98 8.76 -15.36 20.30
CA PRO A 98 7.80 -15.72 21.36
C PRO A 98 7.06 -14.52 21.98
N HIS A 99 7.14 -13.32 21.42
CA HIS A 99 6.65 -12.10 22.08
C HIS A 99 5.78 -11.24 21.19
N ARG A 100 4.51 -11.11 21.60
CA ARG A 100 3.51 -10.10 21.22
C ARG A 100 3.20 -10.05 19.72
N ASN A 101 2.09 -10.70 19.38
CA ASN A 101 1.58 -10.82 18.03
C ASN A 101 0.66 -9.64 17.68
N ALA A 102 1.11 -8.39 17.87
CA ALA A 102 0.34 -7.29 17.33
C ALA A 102 0.31 -7.43 15.80
N PRO A 103 -0.87 -7.41 15.17
CA PRO A 103 -0.95 -7.49 13.72
C PRO A 103 -0.36 -6.22 13.11
N ILE A 104 0.16 -6.34 11.89
CA ILE A 104 0.55 -5.20 11.08
C ILE A 104 -0.37 -5.09 9.87
N PHE A 105 -0.95 -3.91 9.69
CA PHE A 105 -1.77 -3.58 8.54
C PHE A 105 -0.99 -2.72 7.54
N LEU A 106 -0.90 -3.17 6.29
CA LEU A 106 -0.14 -2.55 5.22
C LEU A 106 -1.07 -1.97 4.14
N MET A 107 -0.95 -0.68 3.87
CA MET A 107 -1.78 0.05 2.89
C MET A 107 -0.95 0.61 1.73
N HIS A 108 -1.33 0.22 0.51
CA HIS A 108 -0.59 0.49 -0.73
C HIS A 108 -0.70 1.94 -1.24
N SER A 109 0.06 2.25 -2.28
CA SER A 109 0.11 3.56 -2.96
C SER A 109 -1.02 3.79 -3.97
N LEU A 110 -1.15 5.01 -4.49
CA LEU A 110 -2.08 5.34 -5.58
C LEU A 110 -1.83 4.41 -6.79
N LEU A 111 -2.92 3.97 -7.44
CA LEU A 111 -2.89 3.05 -8.60
C LEU A 111 -2.26 1.69 -8.32
N SER A 112 -2.02 1.33 -7.06
CA SER A 112 -1.45 0.03 -6.71
C SER A 112 -2.41 -0.87 -5.96
N SER A 113 -1.90 -1.95 -5.37
CA SER A 113 -2.65 -2.96 -4.63
C SER A 113 -1.79 -3.63 -3.56
N CYS A 114 -2.38 -4.52 -2.76
CA CYS A 114 -1.66 -5.35 -1.80
C CYS A 114 -0.50 -6.16 -2.40
N ALA A 115 -0.49 -6.38 -3.73
CA ALA A 115 0.56 -7.14 -4.41
C ALA A 115 1.96 -6.54 -4.19
N ASP A 116 2.07 -5.22 -4.06
CA ASP A 116 3.35 -4.51 -3.84
C ASP A 116 4.17 -5.13 -2.71
N TRP A 117 3.52 -5.50 -1.62
CA TRP A 117 4.16 -6.03 -0.43
C TRP A 117 4.77 -7.43 -0.61
N VAL A 118 4.46 -8.11 -1.72
CA VAL A 118 4.88 -9.49 -2.02
C VAL A 118 5.61 -9.63 -3.38
N LEU A 119 5.64 -8.61 -4.23
CA LEU A 119 6.19 -8.73 -5.60
C LEU A 119 7.66 -9.19 -5.65
N MET A 120 8.49 -8.74 -4.70
CA MET A 120 9.92 -9.05 -4.65
C MET A 120 10.26 -10.50 -4.24
N GLY A 121 9.26 -11.26 -3.78
CA GLY A 121 9.42 -12.62 -3.28
C GLY A 121 10.05 -12.71 -1.88
N PRO A 122 10.16 -13.93 -1.32
CA PRO A 122 10.71 -14.18 0.01
C PRO A 122 12.14 -13.65 0.17
N GLY A 123 12.49 -13.28 1.40
CA GLY A 123 13.78 -12.66 1.74
C GLY A 123 13.96 -11.22 1.24
N ARG A 124 13.00 -10.68 0.46
CA ARG A 124 13.07 -9.30 -0.05
C ARG A 124 11.80 -8.49 0.16
N ALA A 125 10.63 -9.04 -0.16
CA ALA A 125 9.38 -8.30 -0.03
C ALA A 125 8.99 -8.15 1.46
N LEU A 126 8.46 -6.98 1.82
CA LEU A 126 8.21 -6.61 3.20
C LEU A 126 7.26 -7.59 3.91
N ALA A 127 6.17 -8.01 3.26
CA ALA A 127 5.19 -8.91 3.87
C ALA A 127 5.79 -10.28 4.21
N TYR A 128 6.68 -10.82 3.36
CA TYR A 128 7.36 -12.09 3.67
C TYR A 128 8.33 -11.94 4.83
N LEU A 129 9.12 -10.87 4.84
CA LEU A 129 10.07 -10.61 5.93
C LEU A 129 9.36 -10.43 7.28
N LEU A 130 8.21 -9.75 7.29
CA LEU A 130 7.35 -9.61 8.47
C LEU A 130 6.77 -10.95 8.92
N ALA A 131 6.22 -11.73 7.99
CA ALA A 131 5.66 -13.05 8.30
C ALA A 131 6.73 -14.01 8.84
N ASP A 132 7.92 -14.04 8.23
CA ASP A 132 9.06 -14.85 8.69
C ASP A 132 9.58 -14.38 10.06
N ALA A 133 9.48 -13.08 10.35
CA ALA A 133 9.75 -12.52 11.66
C ALA A 133 8.65 -12.82 12.69
N GLY A 134 7.52 -13.44 12.30
CA GLY A 134 6.44 -13.85 13.20
C GLY A 134 5.28 -12.86 13.32
N PHE A 135 5.23 -11.79 12.52
CA PHE A 135 4.10 -10.86 12.51
C PHE A 135 2.87 -11.47 11.84
N ASP A 136 1.69 -11.10 12.32
CA ASP A 136 0.44 -11.35 11.62
C ASP A 136 0.20 -10.23 10.59
N VAL A 137 0.43 -10.53 9.31
CA VAL A 137 0.51 -9.50 8.25
C VAL A 137 -0.81 -9.40 7.50
N TRP A 138 -1.42 -8.22 7.53
CA TRP A 138 -2.66 -7.87 6.85
C TRP A 138 -2.37 -6.81 5.78
N MET A 139 -2.87 -7.00 4.56
CA MET A 139 -2.59 -6.14 3.42
C MET A 139 -3.91 -5.69 2.78
N GLY A 140 -4.21 -4.40 2.94
CA GLY A 140 -5.45 -3.80 2.45
C GLY A 140 -5.43 -3.53 0.94
N ASN A 141 -6.63 -3.41 0.37
CA ASN A 141 -6.86 -2.87 -0.96
C ASN A 141 -7.88 -1.74 -0.86
N ALA A 142 -7.58 -0.59 -1.48
CA ALA A 142 -8.51 0.52 -1.57
C ALA A 142 -9.65 0.21 -2.55
N ARG A 143 -10.83 0.78 -2.31
CA ARG A 143 -11.96 0.78 -3.25
C ARG A 143 -11.54 1.17 -4.66
N GLY A 144 -12.15 0.53 -5.66
CA GLY A 144 -11.89 0.76 -7.08
C GLY A 144 -10.60 0.16 -7.63
N THR A 145 -9.72 -0.39 -6.78
CA THR A 145 -8.58 -1.19 -7.26
C THR A 145 -9.04 -2.53 -7.81
N ARG A 146 -8.16 -3.23 -8.54
CA ARG A 146 -8.38 -4.56 -9.13
C ARG A 146 -9.03 -5.56 -8.17
N TYR A 147 -8.66 -5.53 -6.89
CA TYR A 147 -9.14 -6.46 -5.88
C TYR A 147 -10.34 -5.92 -5.09
N SER A 148 -10.76 -4.67 -5.29
CA SER A 148 -11.85 -4.04 -4.49
C SER A 148 -12.75 -3.19 -5.37
N ARG A 149 -13.12 -3.77 -6.52
CA ARG A 149 -14.00 -3.18 -7.54
C ARG A 149 -15.43 -3.72 -7.42
N LYS A 150 -15.99 -3.70 -6.20
CA LYS A 150 -17.30 -4.25 -5.84
C LYS A 150 -18.05 -3.30 -4.91
N HIS A 151 -19.37 -3.22 -5.06
CA HIS A 151 -20.25 -2.39 -4.26
C HIS A 151 -21.64 -3.04 -4.16
N LEU A 152 -22.35 -2.82 -3.06
CA LEU A 152 -23.69 -3.40 -2.85
C LEU A 152 -24.74 -2.88 -3.83
N HIS A 153 -24.64 -1.60 -4.21
CA HIS A 153 -25.68 -0.89 -4.96
C HIS A 153 -25.23 -0.22 -6.25
N HIS A 154 -23.93 -0.21 -6.55
CA HIS A 154 -23.38 0.57 -7.66
C HIS A 154 -22.54 -0.31 -8.56
N ASP A 155 -22.92 -0.41 -9.83
CA ASP A 155 -22.14 -1.14 -10.82
C ASP A 155 -20.90 -0.31 -11.22
N PRO A 156 -19.68 -0.83 -11.04
CA PRO A 156 -18.46 -0.15 -11.46
C PRO A 156 -18.31 0.03 -12.97
N ASP A 157 -19.06 -0.72 -13.79
CA ASP A 157 -19.08 -0.61 -15.25
C ASP A 157 -20.26 0.23 -15.78
N ALA A 158 -21.17 0.69 -14.90
CA ALA A 158 -22.21 1.62 -15.28
C ALA A 158 -21.61 2.97 -15.69
N ARG A 159 -22.07 3.49 -16.85
CA ARG A 159 -21.64 4.79 -17.36
C ARG A 159 -22.06 5.90 -16.41
N ALA A 160 -21.11 6.79 -16.07
CA ALA A 160 -21.33 7.90 -15.14
C ALA A 160 -21.92 7.46 -13.77
N GLY A 161 -21.66 6.22 -13.34
CA GLY A 161 -22.17 5.68 -12.08
C GLY A 161 -21.50 6.30 -10.84
N GLU A 162 -22.22 6.20 -9.72
CA GLU A 162 -21.77 6.66 -8.39
C GLU A 162 -20.59 5.83 -7.83
N PHE A 163 -20.31 4.65 -8.39
CA PHE A 163 -19.21 3.78 -7.96
C PHE A 163 -17.84 4.48 -7.94
N TRP A 164 -17.58 5.40 -8.87
CA TRP A 164 -16.28 6.07 -8.96
C TRP A 164 -16.25 7.44 -8.28
N ASN A 165 -17.29 7.76 -7.51
CA ASN A 165 -17.52 9.08 -6.92
C ASN A 165 -16.78 9.28 -5.58
N PHE A 166 -15.52 8.85 -5.51
CA PHE A 166 -14.71 8.88 -4.28
C PHE A 166 -13.31 9.42 -4.57
N SER A 167 -12.65 9.94 -3.55
CA SER A 167 -11.25 10.34 -3.54
C SER A 167 -10.51 9.54 -2.45
N TRP A 168 -9.26 9.92 -2.17
CA TRP A 168 -8.55 9.39 -1.01
C TRP A 168 -9.15 9.83 0.33
N HIS A 169 -10.06 10.82 0.34
CA HIS A 169 -10.83 11.17 1.54
C HIS A 169 -11.68 10.00 2.01
N GLU A 170 -12.48 9.43 1.11
CA GLU A 170 -13.37 8.31 1.40
C GLU A 170 -12.58 7.03 1.71
N ILE A 171 -11.41 6.84 1.07
CA ILE A 171 -10.51 5.73 1.41
C ILE A 171 -10.06 5.84 2.89
N GLY A 172 -9.69 7.04 3.36
CA GLY A 172 -9.34 7.23 4.77
C GLY A 172 -10.55 7.05 5.70
N LEU A 173 -11.67 7.70 5.39
CA LEU A 173 -12.84 7.78 6.28
C LEU A 173 -13.61 6.45 6.39
N TYR A 174 -13.66 5.67 5.31
CA TYR A 174 -14.47 4.46 5.22
C TYR A 174 -13.62 3.20 5.06
N ASP A 175 -12.69 3.14 4.10
CA ASP A 175 -11.94 1.91 3.82
C ASP A 175 -10.98 1.58 4.95
N VAL A 176 -10.03 2.48 5.24
CA VAL A 176 -8.99 2.25 6.26
C VAL A 176 -9.64 2.02 7.62
N ARG A 177 -10.73 2.73 7.92
CA ARG A 177 -11.53 2.54 9.12
C ARG A 177 -12.06 1.10 9.23
N ALA A 178 -12.82 0.65 8.23
CA ALA A 178 -13.42 -0.68 8.21
C ALA A 178 -12.36 -1.79 8.22
N LEU A 179 -11.26 -1.61 7.49
CA LEU A 179 -10.15 -2.55 7.43
C LEU A 179 -9.44 -2.67 8.79
N ILE A 180 -9.14 -1.56 9.48
CA ILE A 180 -8.56 -1.59 10.84
C ILE A 180 -9.49 -2.32 11.80
N ASP A 181 -10.78 -1.97 11.80
CA ASP A 181 -11.75 -2.60 12.71
C ASP A 181 -11.89 -4.11 12.45
N HIS A 182 -11.89 -4.53 11.18
CA HIS A 182 -11.90 -5.94 10.81
C HIS A 182 -10.66 -6.67 11.32
N VAL A 183 -9.45 -6.11 11.15
CA VAL A 183 -8.20 -6.72 11.64
C VAL A 183 -8.24 -6.89 13.16
N LEU A 184 -8.63 -5.85 13.91
CA LEU A 184 -8.70 -5.91 15.36
C LEU A 184 -9.74 -6.93 15.83
N ASN A 185 -10.91 -6.98 15.21
CA ASN A 185 -11.95 -7.95 15.53
C ASN A 185 -11.53 -9.39 15.20
N ALA A 186 -10.96 -9.63 14.02
CA ALA A 186 -10.55 -10.96 13.58
C ALA A 186 -9.38 -11.52 14.40
N THR A 187 -8.52 -10.66 14.93
CA THR A 187 -7.35 -11.06 15.73
C THR A 187 -7.60 -11.03 17.24
N GLY A 188 -8.60 -10.28 17.71
CA GLY A 188 -8.80 -9.96 19.12
C GLY A 188 -7.76 -8.98 19.69
N ALA A 189 -6.89 -8.40 18.85
CA ALA A 189 -5.90 -7.44 19.27
C ALA A 189 -6.55 -6.09 19.63
N ALA A 190 -6.08 -5.45 20.70
CA ALA A 190 -6.56 -4.11 21.08
C ALA A 190 -6.00 -3.00 20.16
N ARG A 191 -4.80 -3.21 19.61
CA ARG A 191 -4.10 -2.26 18.74
C ARG A 191 -3.28 -3.00 17.69
N LEU A 192 -2.96 -2.31 16.59
CA LEU A 192 -2.14 -2.82 15.50
C LEU A 192 -1.04 -1.84 15.08
N HIS A 193 -0.03 -2.33 14.39
CA HIS A 193 0.96 -1.52 13.67
C HIS A 193 0.40 -1.10 12.31
N TYR A 194 0.57 0.16 11.91
CA TYR A 194 0.16 0.62 10.58
C TYR A 194 1.38 0.88 9.70
N GLY A 195 1.46 0.24 8.53
CA GLY A 195 2.43 0.58 7.48
C GLY A 195 1.73 1.16 6.27
N GLY A 196 2.10 2.38 5.86
CA GLY A 196 1.56 3.03 4.67
C GLY A 196 2.67 3.37 3.70
N PHE A 197 2.43 3.21 2.39
CA PHE A 197 3.33 3.71 1.35
C PHE A 197 2.62 4.75 0.48
N SER A 198 3.22 5.93 0.31
CA SER A 198 2.68 7.00 -0.54
C SER A 198 1.24 7.35 -0.13
N GLN A 199 0.24 7.25 -1.02
CA GLN A 199 -1.18 7.44 -0.69
C GLN A 199 -1.62 6.63 0.55
N GLY A 200 -1.05 5.45 0.78
CA GLY A 200 -1.31 4.63 1.96
C GLY A 200 -0.99 5.35 3.27
N THR A 201 -0.02 6.26 3.29
CA THR A 201 0.25 7.11 4.46
C THR A 201 -0.83 8.19 4.64
N MET A 202 -1.20 8.84 3.53
CA MET A 202 -2.14 9.96 3.51
C MET A 202 -3.50 9.56 4.05
N VAL A 203 -4.01 8.39 3.63
CA VAL A 203 -5.35 7.94 4.02
C VAL A 203 -5.46 7.69 5.53
N LEU A 204 -4.37 7.34 6.21
CA LEU A 204 -4.37 7.29 7.66
C LEU A 204 -4.44 8.69 8.28
N PHE A 205 -3.68 9.67 7.79
CA PHE A 205 -3.77 11.05 8.29
C PHE A 205 -5.17 11.65 8.08
N VAL A 206 -5.84 11.31 6.97
CA VAL A 206 -7.26 11.64 6.78
C VAL A 206 -8.11 11.03 7.89
N LEU A 207 -7.98 9.73 8.13
CA LEU A 207 -8.74 9.05 9.18
C LEU A 207 -8.51 9.72 10.54
N LEU A 208 -7.26 9.99 10.92
CA LEU A 208 -6.95 10.57 12.22
C LEU A 208 -7.37 12.04 12.35
N SER A 209 -7.42 12.79 11.25
CA SER A 209 -7.99 14.15 11.24
C SER A 209 -9.49 14.14 11.51
N GLU A 210 -10.23 13.22 10.87
CA GLU A 210 -11.69 13.16 10.91
C GLU A 210 -12.22 12.34 12.09
N ARG A 211 -11.46 11.35 12.55
CA ARG A 211 -11.78 10.36 13.60
C ARG A 211 -10.56 10.13 14.52
N PRO A 212 -10.14 11.15 15.30
CA PRO A 212 -8.93 11.09 16.13
C PRO A 212 -8.90 9.93 17.13
N GLU A 213 -10.05 9.40 17.52
CA GLU A 213 -10.19 8.23 18.39
C GLU A 213 -9.49 6.97 17.83
N TYR A 214 -9.27 6.88 16.52
CA TYR A 214 -8.52 5.78 15.91
C TYR A 214 -7.03 5.78 16.28
N SER A 215 -6.46 6.90 16.75
CA SER A 215 -5.08 6.92 17.25
C SER A 215 -4.89 5.92 18.40
N ALA A 216 -5.93 5.71 19.23
CA ALA A 216 -5.89 4.76 20.35
C ALA A 216 -5.86 3.28 19.90
N LYS A 217 -6.24 3.00 18.64
CA LYS A 217 -6.23 1.65 18.03
C LYS A 217 -4.89 1.31 17.37
N LEU A 218 -3.92 2.24 17.39
CA LEU A 218 -2.63 2.09 16.73
C LEU A 218 -1.49 2.02 17.75
N ILE A 219 -0.50 1.19 17.44
CA ILE A 219 0.76 1.12 18.19
C ILE A 219 1.72 2.20 17.68
N ASP A 220 1.89 2.25 16.35
CA ASP A 220 2.69 3.21 15.62
C ASP A 220 2.19 3.34 14.16
N MET A 221 2.78 4.30 13.44
CA MET A 221 2.64 4.46 12.00
C MET A 221 4.02 4.44 11.33
N GLN A 222 4.27 3.45 10.49
CA GLN A 222 5.41 3.35 9.58
C GLN A 222 5.06 4.06 8.26
N ALA A 223 5.40 5.35 8.18
CA ALA A 223 5.06 6.24 7.07
C ALA A 223 6.16 6.23 5.99
N ILE A 224 5.98 5.40 4.96
CA ILE A 224 6.94 5.20 3.88
C ILE A 224 6.65 6.16 2.73
N SER A 225 7.59 7.07 2.41
CA SER A 225 7.43 8.13 1.41
C SER A 225 6.07 8.85 1.53
N PRO A 226 5.86 9.62 2.62
CA PRO A 226 4.53 10.07 2.98
C PRO A 226 3.97 11.17 2.07
N SER A 227 2.78 10.96 1.52
CA SER A 227 2.20 11.82 0.48
C SER A 227 1.29 12.93 1.03
N VAL A 228 1.65 13.58 2.13
CA VAL A 228 0.85 14.67 2.74
C VAL A 228 1.14 16.00 2.04
N TYR A 229 2.42 16.31 1.86
CA TYR A 229 2.92 17.41 1.06
C TYR A 229 3.54 16.86 -0.23
N MET A 230 3.25 17.49 -1.37
CA MET A 230 3.65 17.00 -2.70
C MET A 230 3.93 18.13 -3.70
N TYR A 231 4.13 19.36 -3.24
CA TYR A 231 4.19 20.53 -4.10
C TYR A 231 5.60 20.80 -4.66
N ARG A 232 6.61 20.03 -4.23
CA ARG A 232 7.98 20.06 -4.77
C ARG A 232 8.25 18.92 -5.76
N LEU A 233 7.29 18.67 -6.67
CA LEU A 233 7.42 17.65 -7.71
C LEU A 233 8.69 17.83 -8.54
N GLU A 234 9.35 16.74 -8.93
CA GLU A 234 10.51 16.77 -9.83
C GLU A 234 10.20 16.19 -11.22
N GLY A 235 9.31 15.19 -11.29
CA GLY A 235 8.92 14.52 -12.54
C GLY A 235 8.10 15.39 -13.50
N ARG A 236 8.41 15.31 -14.82
CA ARG A 236 7.77 16.18 -15.83
C ARG A 236 6.34 15.76 -16.14
N ILE A 237 6.05 14.47 -16.20
CA ILE A 237 4.72 13.92 -16.45
C ILE A 237 3.74 14.37 -15.37
N VAL A 238 4.12 14.26 -14.09
CA VAL A 238 3.25 14.65 -12.97
C VAL A 238 3.01 16.16 -12.99
N ARG A 239 4.05 16.98 -13.21
CA ARG A 239 3.91 18.45 -13.35
C ARG A 239 2.97 18.84 -14.50
N THR A 240 3.08 18.14 -15.64
CA THR A 240 2.23 18.38 -16.81
C THR A 240 0.78 17.98 -16.52
N PHE A 241 0.56 16.81 -15.91
CA PHE A 241 -0.76 16.36 -15.46
C PHE A 241 -1.40 17.39 -14.53
N VAL A 242 -0.68 17.89 -13.53
CA VAL A 242 -1.19 18.88 -12.57
C VAL A 242 -1.65 20.17 -13.26
N THR A 243 -0.92 20.61 -14.30
CA THR A 243 -1.26 21.79 -15.09
C THR A 243 -2.53 21.59 -15.92
N LEU A 244 -2.75 20.37 -16.41
CA LEU A 244 -3.87 20.03 -17.29
C LEU A 244 -5.04 19.34 -16.55
N ALA A 245 -4.99 19.24 -15.22
CA ALA A 245 -5.88 18.40 -14.45
C ALA A 245 -7.35 18.81 -14.61
N ASP A 246 -7.68 20.10 -14.46
CA ASP A 246 -9.07 20.58 -14.53
C ASP A 246 -9.74 20.30 -15.89
N PRO A 247 -9.17 20.71 -17.05
CA PRO A 247 -9.78 20.42 -18.35
C PRO A 247 -9.82 18.92 -18.65
N LEU A 248 -8.79 18.15 -18.25
CA LEU A 248 -8.77 16.70 -18.45
C LEU A 248 -9.88 16.01 -17.66
N VAL A 249 -10.04 16.38 -16.38
CA VAL A 249 -11.08 15.84 -15.50
C VAL A 249 -12.46 16.19 -16.02
N ALA A 250 -12.68 17.44 -16.44
CA ALA A 250 -13.94 17.87 -17.04
C ALA A 250 -14.28 17.06 -18.31
N ALA A 251 -13.30 16.87 -19.21
CA ALA A 251 -13.51 16.12 -20.44
C ALA A 251 -13.80 14.63 -20.19
N LEU A 252 -13.07 13.99 -19.28
CA LEU A 252 -13.27 12.58 -18.94
C LEU A 252 -14.59 12.35 -18.19
N ASP A 253 -14.95 13.24 -17.27
CA ASP A 253 -16.23 13.16 -16.56
C ASP A 253 -17.42 13.37 -17.51
N ALA A 254 -17.35 14.34 -18.44
CA ALA A 254 -18.35 14.54 -19.49
C ALA A 254 -18.48 13.31 -20.42
N ALA A 255 -17.37 12.59 -20.66
CA ALA A 255 -17.39 11.32 -21.39
C ALA A 255 -17.94 10.13 -20.56
N GLY A 256 -18.23 10.33 -19.27
CA GLY A 256 -18.64 9.30 -18.33
C GLY A 256 -17.52 8.35 -17.90
N ARG A 257 -16.25 8.76 -18.05
CA ARG A 257 -15.05 7.97 -17.73
C ARG A 257 -14.48 8.40 -16.38
N ARG A 258 -14.89 7.71 -15.32
CA ARG A 258 -14.46 7.99 -13.94
C ARG A 258 -13.47 6.96 -13.37
N GLU A 259 -13.29 5.84 -14.04
CA GLU A 259 -12.24 4.85 -13.77
C GLU A 259 -10.97 5.21 -14.56
N ILE A 260 -9.83 5.27 -13.89
CA ILE A 260 -8.54 5.58 -14.53
C ILE A 260 -7.55 4.46 -14.33
N LEU A 261 -6.85 4.12 -15.42
CA LEU A 261 -5.77 3.13 -15.48
C LEU A 261 -6.14 1.78 -14.80
N PRO A 262 -7.28 1.16 -15.14
CA PRO A 262 -7.66 -0.10 -14.53
C PRO A 262 -6.80 -1.26 -15.04
N ASN A 263 -6.58 -2.25 -14.18
CA ASN A 263 -5.93 -3.50 -14.56
C ASN A 263 -6.92 -4.42 -15.32
N ARG A 264 -7.43 -3.97 -16.47
CA ARG A 264 -8.28 -4.78 -17.34
C ARG A 264 -7.40 -5.76 -18.12
N ARG A 265 -7.93 -6.96 -18.40
CA ARG A 265 -7.36 -7.92 -19.38
C ARG A 265 -7.07 -7.28 -20.76
N PHE A 266 -7.64 -6.10 -21.05
CA PHE A 266 -7.49 -5.34 -22.31
C PHE A 266 -6.55 -4.11 -22.23
N ILE A 267 -6.14 -3.62 -21.05
CA ILE A 267 -5.08 -2.60 -20.91
C ILE A 267 -3.72 -3.26 -20.60
N ALA A 268 -3.75 -4.40 -19.89
CA ALA A 268 -2.59 -5.25 -19.74
C ALA A 268 -1.89 -5.60 -21.07
N PRO A 269 -2.57 -5.81 -22.22
CA PRO A 269 -1.94 -5.98 -23.52
C PRO A 269 -1.37 -4.69 -24.09
N LEU A 270 -1.97 -3.50 -23.92
CA LEU A 270 -1.38 -2.27 -24.49
C LEU A 270 -0.10 -1.88 -23.74
N VAL A 271 -0.11 -1.97 -22.41
CA VAL A 271 1.11 -1.83 -21.59
C VAL A 271 2.06 -3.00 -21.84
N LYS A 272 1.59 -4.24 -21.97
CA LYS A 272 2.47 -5.37 -22.37
C LYS A 272 2.97 -5.24 -23.81
N ILE A 273 2.29 -4.58 -24.75
CA ILE A 273 2.75 -4.41 -26.14
C ILE A 273 3.76 -3.26 -26.19
N VAL A 274 3.49 -2.17 -25.46
CA VAL A 274 4.43 -1.04 -25.31
C VAL A 274 5.61 -1.39 -24.41
N CYS A 275 5.52 -2.41 -23.54
CA CYS A 275 6.59 -2.80 -22.62
C CYS A 275 7.14 -4.22 -22.84
N ALA A 276 6.63 -5.02 -23.80
CA ALA A 276 7.19 -6.35 -24.11
C ALA A 276 8.46 -6.22 -24.94
N ASP A 277 9.36 -7.17 -24.67
CA ASP A 277 10.60 -7.68 -25.29
C ASP A 277 11.46 -6.80 -26.23
N GLY A 278 10.95 -5.75 -26.86
CA GLY A 278 11.73 -4.68 -27.49
C GLY A 278 11.59 -3.30 -26.82
N ASN A 279 10.58 -3.07 -25.96
CA ASN A 279 10.15 -1.72 -25.57
C ASN A 279 10.07 -1.47 -24.04
N VAL A 280 10.66 -2.36 -23.23
CA VAL A 280 10.85 -2.15 -21.78
C VAL A 280 11.57 -0.85 -21.46
N THR A 281 12.41 -0.37 -22.39
CA THR A 281 13.11 0.92 -22.30
C THR A 281 12.14 2.09 -22.16
N VAL A 282 11.05 2.16 -22.93
CA VAL A 282 10.07 3.26 -22.80
C VAL A 282 9.41 3.24 -21.43
N CYS A 283 9.01 2.07 -20.96
CA CYS A 283 8.33 1.94 -19.67
C CYS A 283 9.27 2.21 -18.49
N ARG A 284 10.55 1.87 -18.65
CA ARG A 284 11.61 2.24 -17.72
C ARG A 284 11.83 3.75 -17.69
N GLU A 285 11.89 4.41 -18.84
CA GLU A 285 12.04 5.87 -18.89
C GLU A 285 10.80 6.61 -18.37
N LEU A 286 9.58 6.09 -18.61
CA LEU A 286 8.35 6.60 -17.98
C LEU A 286 8.38 6.44 -16.47
N LEU A 287 8.82 5.28 -15.97
CA LEU A 287 9.00 5.06 -14.53
C LEU A 287 10.03 6.03 -13.97
N TYR A 288 11.14 6.26 -14.66
CA TYR A 288 12.20 7.17 -14.21
C TYR A 288 11.76 8.63 -14.17
N ASP A 289 10.96 9.10 -15.13
CA ASP A 289 10.42 10.45 -15.07
C ASP A 289 9.47 10.61 -13.88
N VAL A 290 8.59 9.63 -13.63
CA VAL A 290 7.59 9.69 -12.56
C VAL A 290 8.21 9.49 -11.18
N ALA A 291 8.97 8.41 -10.98
CA ALA A 291 9.43 7.95 -9.67
C ALA A 291 10.84 8.41 -9.30
N GLY A 292 11.68 8.68 -10.31
CA GLY A 292 13.13 8.91 -10.17
C GLY A 292 13.96 7.85 -10.89
N ARG A 293 15.18 8.20 -11.29
CA ARG A 293 16.09 7.31 -12.04
C ARG A 293 17.01 6.52 -11.11
N ASN A 294 16.86 5.20 -11.05
CA ASN A 294 17.78 4.30 -10.33
C ASN A 294 17.94 2.91 -10.99
N PRO A 295 18.76 2.80 -12.05
CA PRO A 295 18.97 1.53 -12.77
C PRO A 295 19.65 0.44 -11.93
N ALA A 296 20.31 0.80 -10.81
CA ALA A 296 20.96 -0.18 -9.95
C ALA A 296 19.97 -1.02 -9.14
N GLN A 297 18.77 -0.48 -8.88
CA GLN A 297 17.80 -1.10 -7.97
C GLN A 297 16.71 -1.90 -8.68
N VAL A 298 16.28 -1.48 -9.88
CA VAL A 298 15.18 -2.13 -10.63
C VAL A 298 15.69 -2.66 -11.97
N ASP A 299 15.65 -3.99 -12.15
CA ASP A 299 15.96 -4.61 -13.43
C ASP A 299 14.70 -4.85 -14.29
N ASP A 300 14.92 -5.11 -15.58
CA ASP A 300 13.86 -5.31 -16.55
C ASP A 300 12.95 -6.49 -16.22
N ARG A 301 13.44 -7.52 -15.52
CA ARG A 301 12.62 -8.64 -15.07
C ARG A 301 11.63 -8.18 -14.00
N MET A 302 12.12 -7.48 -12.99
CA MET A 302 11.27 -6.93 -11.93
C MET A 302 10.28 -5.89 -12.48
N LEU A 303 10.71 -5.05 -13.41
CA LEU A 303 9.83 -4.08 -14.07
C LEU A 303 8.69 -4.78 -14.82
N ARG A 304 8.96 -5.83 -15.59
CA ARG A 304 7.91 -6.61 -16.28
C ARG A 304 6.93 -7.26 -15.31
N ILE A 305 7.42 -7.77 -14.17
CA ILE A 305 6.57 -8.34 -13.11
C ILE A 305 5.67 -7.23 -12.54
N PHE A 306 6.24 -6.08 -12.18
CA PHE A 306 5.51 -4.94 -11.64
C PHE A 306 4.41 -4.47 -12.59
N LEU A 307 4.70 -4.30 -13.89
CA LEU A 307 3.74 -3.90 -14.92
C LEU A 307 2.62 -4.92 -15.17
N GLY A 308 2.76 -6.16 -14.69
CA GLY A 308 1.68 -7.14 -14.67
C GLY A 308 0.63 -6.89 -13.59
N HIS A 309 0.97 -6.10 -12.57
CA HIS A 309 0.15 -5.83 -11.39
C HIS A 309 -0.21 -4.34 -11.24
N PHE A 310 0.65 -3.45 -11.72
CA PHE A 310 0.48 -2.01 -11.74
C PHE A 310 0.23 -1.51 -13.18
N PRO A 311 -0.69 -0.57 -13.41
CA PRO A 311 -1.62 0.01 -12.43
C PRO A 311 -2.77 -0.96 -12.09
N ALA A 312 -3.36 -0.77 -10.91
CA ALA A 312 -4.45 -1.55 -10.35
C ALA A 312 -5.82 -0.87 -10.49
N GLY A 313 -5.87 0.40 -10.88
CA GLY A 313 -7.09 1.21 -10.98
C GLY A 313 -7.23 2.23 -9.86
N ALA A 314 -7.82 3.38 -10.19
CA ALA A 314 -8.17 4.48 -9.27
C ALA A 314 -9.35 5.28 -9.83
N SER A 315 -9.98 6.12 -9.00
CA SER A 315 -10.96 7.08 -9.49
C SER A 315 -10.31 8.30 -10.13
N LEU A 316 -10.99 8.92 -11.10
CA LEU A 316 -10.61 10.21 -11.66
C LEU A 316 -10.57 11.30 -10.59
N ARG A 317 -11.47 11.23 -9.61
CA ARG A 317 -11.54 12.17 -8.49
C ARG A 317 -10.29 12.10 -7.59
N GLN A 318 -9.67 10.93 -7.40
CA GLN A 318 -8.38 10.85 -6.70
C GLN A 318 -7.30 11.69 -7.40
N LEU A 319 -7.17 11.54 -8.73
CA LEU A 319 -6.17 12.28 -9.50
C LEU A 319 -6.43 13.80 -9.48
N HIS A 320 -7.70 14.20 -9.61
CA HIS A 320 -8.06 15.60 -9.47
C HIS A 320 -7.73 16.13 -8.06
N HIS A 321 -8.04 15.36 -7.01
CA HIS A 321 -7.75 15.74 -5.63
C HIS A 321 -6.24 15.89 -5.38
N PHE A 322 -5.41 14.99 -5.89
CA PHE A 322 -3.95 15.17 -5.86
C PHE A 322 -3.49 16.45 -6.56
N SER A 323 -4.04 16.76 -7.74
CA SER A 323 -3.70 18.00 -8.45
C SER A 323 -3.99 19.25 -7.61
N GLN A 324 -5.01 19.21 -6.75
CA GLN A 324 -5.41 20.33 -5.91
C GLN A 324 -4.41 20.56 -4.78
N ILE A 325 -4.04 19.50 -4.05
CA ILE A 325 -3.09 19.64 -2.94
C ILE A 325 -1.68 20.00 -3.45
N ILE A 326 -1.31 19.53 -4.64
CA ILE A 326 -0.04 19.88 -5.29
C ILE A 326 -0.03 21.37 -5.66
N ARG A 327 -1.07 21.87 -6.33
CA ARG A 327 -1.17 23.29 -6.73
C ARG A 327 -1.26 24.24 -5.54
N THR A 328 -2.01 23.86 -4.52
CA THR A 328 -2.28 24.72 -3.37
C THR A 328 -1.23 24.60 -2.27
N ALA A 329 -0.35 23.59 -2.33
CA ALA A 329 0.57 23.22 -1.26
C ALA A 329 -0.12 22.98 0.09
N ARG A 330 -1.39 22.53 0.07
CA ARG A 330 -2.24 22.39 1.25
C ARG A 330 -2.86 21.01 1.31
N PHE A 331 -2.68 20.33 2.45
CA PHE A 331 -3.36 19.07 2.71
C PHE A 331 -4.82 19.32 3.12
N ALA A 332 -5.70 19.33 2.12
CA ALA A 332 -7.10 19.77 2.26
C ALA A 332 -8.07 18.78 1.62
N LYS A 333 -9.36 18.89 1.99
CA LYS A 333 -10.47 18.10 1.43
C LYS A 333 -10.68 18.36 -0.06
N TYR A 334 -11.42 17.47 -0.72
CA TYR A 334 -11.67 17.57 -2.15
C TYR A 334 -12.57 18.77 -2.48
N SER A 335 -12.23 19.50 -3.53
CA SER A 335 -13.02 20.63 -4.02
C SER A 335 -13.53 20.38 -5.44
N PRO A 336 -14.83 20.11 -5.68
CA PRO A 336 -15.33 19.84 -7.03
C PRO A 336 -15.15 21.05 -7.98
N LEU A 337 -14.99 20.78 -9.28
CA LEU A 337 -15.04 21.82 -10.32
C LEU A 337 -16.46 22.39 -10.40
N ARG A 338 -16.60 23.71 -10.40
CA ARG A 338 -17.88 24.39 -10.64
C ARG A 338 -17.91 24.94 -12.06
N SER A 339 -18.81 24.40 -12.89
CA SER A 339 -19.05 24.91 -14.24
C SER A 339 -19.70 26.30 -14.18
N THR A 340 -19.23 27.21 -15.04
CA THR A 340 -19.76 28.59 -15.14
C THR A 340 -20.71 28.78 -16.33
N GLY A 341 -21.06 27.72 -17.06
CA GLY A 341 -21.94 27.79 -18.23
C GLY A 341 -21.31 28.42 -19.48
N ARG A 342 -20.16 29.12 -19.39
CA ARG A 342 -19.42 29.71 -20.53
C ARG A 342 -18.12 28.96 -20.88
N GLY A 343 -18.07 27.65 -20.62
CA GLY A 343 -16.87 26.84 -20.86
C GLY A 343 -15.70 27.08 -19.89
N GLY A 344 -15.88 27.94 -18.87
CA GLY A 344 -14.91 28.18 -17.81
C GLY A 344 -15.24 27.48 -16.49
N PHE A 345 -14.24 27.29 -15.64
CA PHE A 345 -14.38 26.78 -14.27
C PHE A 345 -13.89 27.85 -13.29
N HIS A 346 -14.64 28.12 -12.22
CA HIS A 346 -14.14 28.94 -11.10
C HIS A 346 -13.50 28.07 -10.03
N ALA A 347 -12.52 28.63 -9.33
CA ALA A 347 -12.03 28.04 -8.10
C ALA A 347 -13.17 27.98 -7.07
N SER A 348 -13.48 26.77 -6.62
CA SER A 348 -14.35 26.56 -5.46
C SER A 348 -13.70 27.20 -4.20
N PRO A 349 -14.49 27.56 -3.18
CA PRO A 349 -13.94 28.09 -1.93
C PRO A 349 -12.85 27.17 -1.37
N PRO A 350 -11.84 27.71 -0.64
CA PRO A 350 -10.73 26.90 -0.15
C PRO A 350 -11.26 25.72 0.65
N ALA A 351 -10.90 24.51 0.24
CA ALA A 351 -11.36 23.32 0.94
C ALA A 351 -10.82 23.29 2.38
N PRO A 352 -11.60 22.77 3.35
CA PRO A 352 -11.12 22.62 4.72
C PRO A 352 -9.84 21.80 4.78
N LEU A 353 -8.89 22.24 5.63
CA LEU A 353 -7.63 21.52 5.84
C LEU A 353 -7.87 20.29 6.72
N TYR A 354 -7.13 19.21 6.47
CA TYR A 354 -7.02 18.13 7.43
C TYR A 354 -6.11 18.57 8.57
N ASN A 355 -6.51 18.26 9.80
CA ASN A 355 -5.78 18.66 10.99
C ASN A 355 -4.78 17.56 11.41
N LEU A 356 -3.51 17.72 11.03
CA LEU A 356 -2.44 16.78 11.37
C LEU A 356 -2.16 16.71 12.88
N THR A 357 -2.47 17.75 13.66
CA THR A 357 -2.23 17.74 15.12
C THR A 357 -3.11 16.74 15.86
N ARG A 358 -4.12 16.15 15.18
CA ARG A 358 -4.98 15.10 15.71
C ARG A 358 -4.38 13.69 15.60
N ALA A 359 -3.33 13.52 14.78
CA ALA A 359 -2.63 12.25 14.65
C ALA A 359 -1.64 12.05 15.80
N THR A 360 -2.13 11.57 16.96
CA THR A 360 -1.33 11.43 18.18
C THR A 360 -0.53 10.12 18.27
N VAL A 361 -0.75 9.20 17.33
CA VAL A 361 0.03 7.96 17.19
C VAL A 361 1.52 8.27 16.94
N PRO A 362 2.47 7.48 17.48
CA PRO A 362 3.89 7.61 17.11
C PRO A 362 4.10 7.43 15.60
N VAL A 363 4.72 8.41 14.94
CA VAL A 363 4.97 8.38 13.48
C VAL A 363 6.45 8.19 13.19
N VAL A 364 6.79 7.14 12.44
CA VAL A 364 8.13 6.90 11.89
C VAL A 364 8.11 7.23 10.41
N VAL A 365 8.95 8.17 9.97
CA VAL A 365 9.00 8.63 8.56
C VAL A 365 10.19 8.01 7.83
N TYR A 366 9.97 7.45 6.64
CA TYR A 366 11.03 6.96 5.74
C TYR A 366 11.02 7.74 4.43
N TYR A 367 12.18 8.24 3.97
CA TYR A 367 12.27 9.01 2.73
C TYR A 367 13.55 8.72 1.93
N GLY A 368 13.43 8.84 0.59
CA GLY A 368 14.55 8.74 -0.36
C GLY A 368 14.93 10.13 -0.87
N LEU A 369 16.20 10.33 -1.22
CA LEU A 369 16.67 11.64 -1.72
C LEU A 369 16.35 11.89 -3.20
N ASN A 370 16.04 10.84 -3.96
CA ASN A 370 15.79 10.89 -5.40
C ASN A 370 14.34 10.48 -5.72
N ASP A 371 13.43 10.69 -4.76
CA ASP A 371 12.01 10.45 -4.92
C ASP A 371 11.37 11.65 -5.65
N HIS A 372 11.04 11.45 -6.93
CA HIS A 372 10.49 12.52 -7.78
C HIS A 372 9.00 12.81 -7.52
N VAL A 373 8.31 11.93 -6.81
CA VAL A 373 6.88 12.08 -6.46
C VAL A 373 6.76 12.83 -5.15
N ILE A 374 7.52 12.41 -4.13
CA ILE A 374 7.54 12.98 -2.79
C ILE A 374 8.97 13.46 -2.51
N ASN A 375 9.21 14.75 -2.78
CA ASN A 375 10.52 15.33 -2.49
C ASN A 375 10.82 15.18 -0.99
N TYR A 376 12.06 14.84 -0.64
CA TYR A 376 12.44 14.61 0.76
C TYR A 376 12.11 15.79 1.69
N ARG A 377 12.10 17.03 1.19
CA ARG A 377 11.71 18.22 1.97
C ARG A 377 10.23 18.22 2.34
N ASP A 378 9.37 17.67 1.48
CA ASP A 378 7.94 17.47 1.79
C ASP A 378 7.77 16.45 2.92
N ALA A 379 8.53 15.35 2.89
CA ALA A 379 8.51 14.36 3.96
C ALA A 379 9.05 14.90 5.29
N LEU A 380 10.12 15.72 5.25
CA LEU A 380 10.67 16.37 6.44
C LEU A 380 9.71 17.42 7.01
N GLN A 381 9.01 18.18 6.17
CA GLN A 381 7.99 19.12 6.63
C GLN A 381 6.89 18.40 7.42
N LEU A 382 6.40 17.25 6.91
CA LEU A 382 5.44 16.44 7.67
C LEU A 382 6.03 16.01 9.01
N ALA A 383 7.29 15.56 9.03
CA ALA A 383 7.96 15.10 10.25
C ALA A 383 8.06 16.22 11.31
N ASP A 384 8.22 17.47 10.89
CA ASP A 384 8.25 18.64 11.78
C ASP A 384 6.86 19.03 12.33
N GLU A 385 5.78 18.67 11.64
CA GLU A 385 4.41 19.09 11.98
C GLU A 385 3.58 18.03 12.72
N VAL A 386 3.94 16.75 12.63
CA VAL A 386 3.25 15.70 13.39
C VAL A 386 3.51 15.83 14.90
N PRO A 387 2.49 15.69 15.76
CA PRO A 387 2.63 15.97 17.19
C PRO A 387 3.44 14.90 17.94
N ASN A 388 3.58 13.70 17.39
CA ASN A 388 4.29 12.58 18.00
C ASN A 388 5.25 11.92 17.00
N LEU A 389 6.27 12.66 16.59
CA LEU A 389 7.34 12.12 15.75
C LEU A 389 8.20 11.12 16.55
N ALA A 390 8.23 9.87 16.09
CA ALA A 390 9.01 8.80 16.69
C ALA A 390 10.45 8.77 16.16
N ALA A 391 10.61 8.71 14.84
CA ALA A 391 11.90 8.67 14.17
C ALA A 391 11.78 9.12 12.71
N VAL A 392 12.92 9.48 12.13
CA VAL A 392 13.03 9.86 10.72
C VAL A 392 14.22 9.11 10.13
N HIS A 393 13.97 8.31 9.11
CA HIS A 393 14.94 7.45 8.43
C HIS A 393 15.12 7.88 6.99
N GLN A 394 16.28 8.47 6.70
CA GLN A 394 16.73 8.65 5.32
C GLN A 394 17.26 7.31 4.78
N ILE A 395 16.77 6.89 3.62
CA ILE A 395 17.33 5.71 2.95
C ILE A 395 18.75 6.01 2.48
N ALA A 396 19.69 5.11 2.79
CA ALA A 396 21.12 5.35 2.63
C ALA A 396 21.57 5.48 1.16
N ASP A 397 20.86 4.85 0.22
CA ASP A 397 21.11 5.01 -1.21
C ASP A 397 20.63 6.41 -1.66
N ARG A 398 21.56 7.27 -2.07
CA ARG A 398 21.24 8.64 -2.50
C ARG A 398 20.37 8.69 -3.76
N HIS A 399 20.35 7.62 -4.55
CA HIS A 399 19.52 7.52 -5.74
C HIS A 399 18.18 6.83 -5.48
N PHE A 400 17.84 6.50 -4.22
CA PHE A 400 16.61 5.80 -3.87
C PHE A 400 15.37 6.62 -4.25
N THR A 401 14.53 6.02 -5.10
CA THR A 401 13.38 6.62 -5.79
C THR A 401 12.06 6.26 -5.13
N HIS A 402 10.95 6.82 -5.64
CA HIS A 402 9.61 6.45 -5.16
C HIS A 402 9.32 4.95 -5.34
N SER A 403 9.68 4.38 -6.48
CA SER A 403 9.42 2.97 -6.78
C SER A 403 10.33 2.01 -6.02
N ASP A 404 11.51 2.48 -5.59
CA ASP A 404 12.50 1.64 -4.91
C ASP A 404 12.00 1.14 -3.55
N PHE A 405 11.08 1.86 -2.89
CA PHE A 405 10.44 1.42 -1.65
C PHE A 405 9.75 0.05 -1.79
N ILE A 406 9.32 -0.31 -3.00
CA ILE A 406 8.67 -1.59 -3.30
C ILE A 406 9.58 -2.48 -4.17
N LEU A 407 10.28 -1.91 -5.15
CA LEU A 407 10.93 -2.66 -6.24
C LEU A 407 12.44 -2.82 -6.10
N ALA A 408 13.09 -2.14 -5.15
CA ALA A 408 14.55 -2.17 -5.09
C ALA A 408 15.07 -3.54 -4.67
N LYS A 409 16.07 -4.06 -5.40
CA LYS A 409 16.82 -5.27 -5.03
C LYS A 409 17.34 -5.24 -3.59
N ASN A 410 17.75 -4.05 -3.14
CA ASN A 410 18.33 -3.86 -1.82
C ASN A 410 17.33 -3.35 -0.76
N SER A 411 16.03 -3.29 -1.06
CA SER A 411 15.00 -2.79 -0.12
C SER A 411 15.00 -3.55 1.21
N ALA A 412 15.25 -4.86 1.19
CA ALA A 412 15.39 -5.69 2.38
C ALA A 412 16.40 -5.13 3.41
N ARG A 413 17.57 -4.71 2.90
CA ARG A 413 18.68 -4.18 3.71
C ARG A 413 18.52 -2.70 4.02
N LEU A 414 18.02 -1.93 3.06
CA LEU A 414 18.01 -0.46 3.11
C LEU A 414 16.77 0.11 3.81
N LEU A 415 15.67 -0.63 3.86
CA LEU A 415 14.38 -0.20 4.41
C LEU A 415 13.80 -1.24 5.36
N ASN A 416 13.55 -2.47 4.87
CA ASN A 416 12.70 -3.43 5.60
C ASN A 416 13.33 -3.88 6.92
N SER A 417 14.66 -4.01 6.98
CA SER A 417 15.39 -4.32 8.21
C SER A 417 15.25 -3.23 9.28
N ILE A 418 15.26 -1.95 8.87
CA ILE A 418 15.08 -0.80 9.77
C ILE A 418 13.64 -0.77 10.26
N LEU A 419 12.68 -0.95 9.35
CA LEU A 419 11.26 -1.00 9.69
C LEU A 419 10.96 -2.12 10.69
N LEU A 420 11.51 -3.32 10.48
CA LEU A 420 11.41 -4.41 11.44
C LEU A 420 11.95 -4.01 12.83
N GLN A 421 13.10 -3.34 12.89
CA GLN A 421 13.66 -2.90 14.18
C GLN A 421 12.77 -1.87 14.90
N GLU A 422 12.16 -0.95 14.15
CA GLU A 422 11.21 0.01 14.71
C GLU A 422 9.97 -0.68 15.27
N LEU A 423 9.36 -1.61 14.51
CA LEU A 423 8.22 -2.39 15.00
C LEU A 423 8.56 -3.11 16.32
N ASP A 424 9.71 -3.77 16.40
CA ASP A 424 10.16 -4.48 17.60
C ASP A 424 10.29 -3.57 18.82
N GLN A 425 10.80 -2.36 18.60
CA GLN A 425 10.96 -1.38 19.65
C GLN A 425 9.61 -0.97 20.24
N TYR A 426 8.59 -0.78 19.40
CA TYR A 426 7.26 -0.36 19.83
C TYR A 426 6.44 -1.51 20.41
N ASP A 427 6.59 -2.73 19.89
CA ASP A 427 5.99 -3.95 20.45
C ASP A 427 6.46 -4.23 21.88
N ARG A 428 7.74 -3.98 22.18
CA ARG A 428 8.28 -4.13 23.54
C ARG A 428 7.73 -3.09 24.51
N ARG A 429 7.47 -1.87 24.03
CA ARG A 429 6.99 -0.74 24.86
C ARG A 429 5.49 -0.74 25.12
N ALA A 430 4.69 -1.45 24.31
CA ALA A 430 3.26 -1.61 24.58
C ALA A 430 3.03 -2.25 25.98
N PRO A 431 2.00 -1.86 26.75
CA PRO A 431 1.66 -2.55 28.00
C PRO A 431 1.31 -4.03 27.75
N ARG A 432 1.66 -4.94 28.67
CA ARG A 432 1.19 -6.34 28.57
C ARG A 432 -0.30 -6.29 28.88
N THR A 433 -1.16 -6.63 27.93
CA THR A 433 -2.53 -7.01 28.26
C THR A 433 -2.41 -8.26 29.12
N SER A 434 -2.60 -8.10 30.42
CA SER A 434 -2.75 -9.21 31.35
C SER A 434 -4.01 -9.99 30.94
N GLY A 435 -3.83 -11.02 30.12
CA GLY A 435 -4.87 -12.02 29.93
C GLY A 435 -5.09 -12.70 31.28
N SER A 436 -6.31 -12.58 31.78
CA SER A 436 -6.84 -13.41 32.85
C SER A 436 -6.59 -14.89 32.53
N VAL A 437 -6.00 -15.58 33.51
CA VAL A 437 -5.74 -17.03 33.54
C VAL A 437 -7.04 -17.81 33.34
#